data_AF-A0A1I8N601-F1
#
_entry.id   AF-A0A1I8N601-F1
#
_cell.length_a   1.000
_cell.length_b   1.000
_cell.length_c   1.000
_cell.angle_alpha   90.00
_cell.angle_beta   90.00
_cell.angle_gamma   90.00
#
_symmetry.space_group_name_H-M   'P 1'
#
loop_
_entity.id
_entity.type
_entity.pdbx_description
1 polymer ?
#
loop_
_entity_poly.entity_id
_entity_poly.type
_entity_poly.pdbx_seq_one_letter_code
_entity_poly.pdbx_strand_id
1 'polypeptide(L)'
;MEVRQNGQLIDRMVNVIPGTPLIMEIKLNNESSQVYGIHVQYLEVSDGNSTSETILFRGCTVDPYLFDNFLMTPANTLQAKFRAFKFPNTPYVQFRANVRICLRKCLIPHCLNGQGRSRRELNGEDEHLYEISLGVIMKIDDKFTGNNDELRKLESHVKELKNKNRILRDK
;
A
#
# COMPACT_ATOMS: atom_id res chain seq x y z
N MET A 1 -7.45 -6.29 -7.33
CA MET A 1 -6.16 -5.97 -6.68
C MET A 1 -5.28 -7.17 -6.88
N GLU A 2 -4.11 -6.97 -7.46
CA GLU A 2 -3.19 -8.03 -7.88
C GLU A 2 -1.77 -7.66 -7.44
N VAL A 3 -0.93 -8.66 -7.21
CA VAL A 3 0.50 -8.46 -6.92
C VAL A 3 1.31 -9.06 -8.07
N ARG A 4 2.39 -8.37 -8.46
CA ARG A 4 3.29 -8.81 -9.53
C ARG A 4 4.75 -8.83 -9.08
N GLN A 5 5.50 -9.79 -9.59
CA GLN A 5 6.95 -9.85 -9.53
C GLN A 5 7.48 -10.04 -10.95
N ASN A 6 8.40 -9.17 -11.38
CA ASN A 6 8.98 -9.21 -12.74
C ASN A 6 7.90 -9.30 -13.87
N GLY A 7 6.76 -8.62 -13.67
CA GLY A 7 5.65 -8.58 -14.62
C GLY A 7 4.68 -9.76 -14.57
N GLN A 8 5.00 -10.85 -13.86
CA GLN A 8 4.14 -12.02 -13.71
C GLN A 8 3.16 -11.86 -12.55
N LEU A 9 1.91 -12.26 -12.76
CA LEU A 9 0.87 -12.29 -11.74
C LEU A 9 1.20 -13.33 -10.67
N ILE A 10 1.06 -12.92 -9.42
CA ILE A 10 1.17 -13.76 -8.23
C ILE A 10 -0.27 -14.15 -7.83
N ASP A 11 -0.77 -15.28 -8.35
CA ASP A 11 -2.19 -15.68 -8.29
C ASP A 11 -2.52 -16.66 -7.13
N ARG A 12 -1.53 -17.04 -6.31
CA ARG A 12 -1.73 -17.98 -5.17
C ARG A 12 -1.07 -17.45 -3.90
N MET A 13 -1.16 -18.20 -2.78
CA MET A 13 -0.29 -17.99 -1.61
C MET A 13 1.17 -18.15 -2.05
N VAL A 14 1.75 -17.10 -2.61
CA VAL A 14 3.11 -17.12 -3.13
C VAL A 14 4.05 -16.97 -1.97
N ASN A 15 5.02 -17.89 -1.89
CA ASN A 15 6.16 -17.77 -0.99
C ASN A 15 7.08 -16.68 -1.52
N VAL A 16 7.15 -15.56 -0.83
CA VAL A 16 8.03 -14.43 -1.17
C VAL A 16 9.13 -14.31 -0.11
N ILE A 17 10.35 -14.03 -0.53
CA ILE A 17 11.47 -13.77 0.39
C ILE A 17 11.37 -12.33 0.94
N PRO A 18 11.60 -12.07 2.24
CA PRO A 18 11.62 -10.71 2.76
C PRO A 18 12.64 -9.83 2.01
N GLY A 19 12.31 -8.54 1.83
CA GLY A 19 13.07 -7.58 1.03
C GLY A 19 12.80 -7.62 -0.47
N THR A 20 12.17 -8.69 -0.99
CA THR A 20 11.86 -8.82 -2.42
C THR A 20 11.07 -7.60 -2.92
N PRO A 21 11.54 -6.91 -3.98
CA PRO A 21 10.79 -5.82 -4.59
C PRO A 21 9.60 -6.38 -5.36
N LEU A 22 8.41 -5.90 -5.02
CA LEU A 22 7.14 -6.30 -5.60
C LEU A 22 6.37 -5.07 -6.08
N ILE A 23 5.37 -5.34 -6.93
CA ILE A 23 4.48 -4.32 -7.47
C ILE A 23 3.04 -4.70 -7.12
N MET A 24 2.30 -3.76 -6.55
CA MET A 24 0.87 -3.87 -6.31
C MET A 24 0.10 -3.11 -7.36
N GLU A 25 -0.89 -3.76 -7.97
CA GLU A 25 -1.73 -3.18 -9.02
C GLU A 25 -3.21 -3.22 -8.66
N ILE A 26 -3.89 -2.11 -8.88
CA ILE A 26 -5.34 -1.98 -8.77
C ILE A 26 -5.83 -1.31 -10.06
N LYS A 27 -6.76 -1.97 -10.74
CA LYS A 27 -7.36 -1.48 -11.99
C LYS A 27 -8.87 -1.69 -11.96
N LEU A 28 -9.57 -0.79 -12.62
CA LEU A 28 -10.96 -1.01 -13.00
C LEU A 28 -11.03 -1.94 -14.21
N ASN A 29 -12.19 -2.53 -14.47
CA ASN A 29 -12.43 -3.19 -15.75
C ASN A 29 -12.47 -2.15 -16.89
N ASN A 30 -12.34 -2.62 -18.13
CA ASN A 30 -12.22 -1.73 -19.30
C ASN A 30 -13.44 -0.82 -19.53
N GLU A 31 -14.64 -1.26 -19.13
CA GLU A 31 -15.86 -0.47 -19.27
C GLU A 31 -15.89 0.67 -18.23
N SER A 32 -15.60 0.34 -16.97
CA SER A 32 -15.64 1.31 -15.87
C SER A 32 -14.49 2.31 -15.94
N SER A 33 -13.31 1.91 -16.45
CA SER A 33 -12.13 2.77 -16.52
C SER A 33 -12.27 3.96 -17.49
N GLN A 34 -13.30 3.95 -18.34
CA GLN A 34 -13.63 5.05 -19.25
C GLN A 34 -14.44 6.16 -18.57
N VAL A 35 -15.21 5.80 -17.54
CA VAL A 35 -16.16 6.70 -16.87
C VAL A 35 -15.68 7.10 -15.48
N TYR A 36 -15.00 6.18 -14.78
CA TYR A 36 -14.64 6.32 -13.38
C TYR A 36 -13.13 6.38 -13.16
N GLY A 37 -12.76 7.11 -12.12
CA GLY A 37 -11.42 7.14 -11.56
C GLY A 37 -11.36 6.28 -10.30
N ILE A 38 -10.15 5.84 -9.96
CA ILE A 38 -9.87 5.12 -8.70
C ILE A 38 -8.76 5.81 -7.92
N HIS A 39 -8.88 5.77 -6.59
CA HIS A 39 -7.88 6.26 -5.66
C HIS A 39 -7.82 5.36 -4.42
N VAL A 40 -6.63 5.01 -3.95
CA VAL A 40 -6.47 4.25 -2.70
C VAL A 40 -6.41 5.23 -1.54
N GLN A 41 -7.45 5.24 -0.71
CA GLN A 41 -7.55 6.13 0.45
C GLN A 41 -6.78 5.60 1.65
N TYR A 42 -6.80 4.29 1.86
CA TYR A 42 -6.21 3.64 3.04
C TYR A 42 -5.68 2.25 2.66
N LEU A 43 -4.52 1.87 3.20
CA LEU A 43 -3.96 0.53 3.09
C LEU A 43 -3.46 0.09 4.45
N GLU A 44 -3.89 -1.07 4.90
CA GLU A 44 -3.43 -1.72 6.11
C GLU A 44 -2.89 -3.11 5.80
N VAL A 45 -1.88 -3.52 6.58
CA VAL A 45 -1.39 -4.88 6.62
C VAL A 45 -1.68 -5.50 7.97
N SER A 46 -2.03 -6.78 7.99
CA SER A 46 -2.26 -7.54 9.21
C SER A 46 -1.65 -8.93 9.14
N ASP A 47 -1.30 -9.48 10.30
CA ASP A 47 -0.90 -10.88 10.46
C ASP A 47 -2.09 -11.86 10.39
N GLY A 48 -3.32 -11.34 10.25
CA GLY A 48 -4.57 -12.11 10.28
C GLY A 48 -5.14 -12.32 11.68
N ASN A 49 -4.43 -11.88 12.71
CA ASN A 49 -4.82 -12.00 14.12
C ASN A 49 -5.05 -10.60 14.72
N SER A 50 -4.23 -10.21 15.69
CA SER A 50 -4.37 -8.94 16.44
C SER A 50 -3.42 -7.84 15.97
N THR A 51 -2.43 -8.16 15.13
CA THR A 51 -1.43 -7.18 14.71
C THR A 51 -1.87 -6.56 13.39
N SER A 52 -1.97 -5.25 13.35
CA SER A 52 -2.24 -4.51 12.11
C SER A 52 -1.47 -3.21 12.08
N GLU A 53 -1.00 -2.83 10.89
CA GLU A 53 -0.20 -1.64 10.67
C GLU A 53 -0.73 -0.91 9.44
N THR A 54 -0.98 0.39 9.60
CA THR A 54 -1.32 1.26 8.48
C THR A 54 -0.08 1.49 7.62
N ILE A 55 -0.20 1.23 6.33
CA ILE A 55 0.85 1.47 5.33
C ILE A 55 0.58 2.75 4.57
N LEU A 56 -0.69 3.03 4.28
CA LEU A 56 -1.11 4.22 3.57
C LEU A 56 -2.32 4.83 4.28
N PHE A 57 -2.25 6.14 4.52
CA PHE A 57 -3.29 6.92 5.16
C PHE A 57 -3.59 8.17 4.33
N ARG A 58 -4.88 8.37 3.99
CA ARG A 58 -5.35 9.46 3.14
C ARG A 58 -4.59 9.60 1.82
N GLY A 59 -4.32 8.47 1.16
CA GLY A 59 -3.57 8.46 -0.10
C GLY A 59 -2.05 8.50 0.03
N CYS A 60 -1.50 8.65 1.24
CA CYS A 60 -0.06 8.85 1.46
C CYS A 60 0.57 7.72 2.27
N THR A 61 1.71 7.22 1.79
CA THR A 61 2.50 6.22 2.50
C THR A 61 3.03 6.76 3.84
N VAL A 62 3.02 5.91 4.85
CA VAL A 62 3.60 6.17 6.18
C VAL A 62 5.12 5.94 6.17
N ASP A 63 5.59 5.00 5.34
CA ASP A 63 7.00 4.69 5.16
C ASP A 63 7.31 4.43 3.67
N PRO A 64 7.87 5.44 2.96
CA PRO A 64 8.24 5.32 1.55
C PRO A 64 9.31 4.25 1.24
N TYR A 65 10.07 3.78 2.23
CA TYR A 65 11.04 2.71 1.99
C TYR A 65 10.34 1.34 1.89
N LEU A 66 9.29 1.13 2.68
CA LEU A 66 8.53 -0.12 2.69
C LEU A 66 7.51 -0.17 1.55
N PHE A 67 6.82 0.94 1.31
CA PHE A 67 5.73 1.01 0.35
C PHE A 67 5.64 2.39 -0.29
N ASP A 68 5.69 2.47 -1.62
CA ASP A 68 5.57 3.72 -2.37
C ASP A 68 4.12 4.20 -2.43
N ASN A 69 3.92 5.48 -2.73
CA ASN A 69 2.58 5.99 -3.07
C ASN A 69 2.06 5.33 -4.34
N PHE A 70 0.75 5.11 -4.43
CA PHE A 70 0.12 4.67 -5.67
C PHE A 70 0.19 5.77 -6.73
N LEU A 71 0.66 5.41 -7.92
CA LEU A 71 0.70 6.27 -9.09
C LEU A 71 -0.17 5.68 -10.19
N MET A 72 -0.90 6.55 -10.90
CA MET A 72 -1.67 6.14 -12.06
C MET A 72 -0.74 5.96 -13.26
N THR A 73 -0.74 4.77 -13.84
CA THR A 73 -0.03 4.49 -15.10
C THR A 73 -0.85 5.01 -16.31
N PRO A 74 -0.23 5.17 -17.49
CA PRO A 74 -0.95 5.52 -18.72
C PRO A 74 -2.07 4.55 -19.11
N ALA A 75 -2.02 3.31 -18.59
CA ALA A 75 -3.01 2.26 -18.84
C ALA A 75 -4.15 2.24 -17.80
N ASN A 76 -4.45 3.38 -17.15
CA ASN A 76 -5.46 3.51 -16.08
C ASN A 76 -5.34 2.45 -14.95
N THR A 77 -4.11 2.04 -14.65
CA THR A 77 -3.81 1.11 -13.56
C THR A 77 -3.06 1.85 -12.46
N LEU A 78 -3.58 1.81 -11.23
CA LEU A 78 -2.87 2.28 -10.06
C LEU A 78 -1.78 1.27 -9.69
N GLN A 79 -0.55 1.75 -9.56
CA GLN A 79 0.60 0.93 -9.29
C GLN A 79 1.41 1.51 -8.13
N ALA A 80 1.82 0.66 -7.19
CA ALA A 80 2.76 1.01 -6.12
C ALA A 80 3.84 -0.07 -6.01
N LYS A 81 5.09 0.34 -5.80
CA LYS A 81 6.19 -0.57 -5.50
C LYS A 81 6.30 -0.76 -4.00
N PHE A 82 6.69 -1.95 -3.56
CA PHE A 82 6.90 -2.20 -2.16
C PHE A 82 7.92 -3.32 -1.95
N ARG A 83 8.48 -3.38 -0.75
CA ARG A 83 9.38 -4.45 -0.34
C ARG A 83 8.60 -5.45 0.50
N ALA A 84 8.72 -6.73 0.20
CA ALA A 84 8.09 -7.76 1.02
C ALA A 84 8.63 -7.70 2.46
N PHE A 85 7.75 -7.63 3.45
CA PHE A 85 8.12 -7.70 4.87
C PHE A 85 7.08 -8.56 5.59
N LYS A 86 7.49 -9.25 6.65
CA LYS A 86 6.60 -10.10 7.45
C LYS A 86 6.54 -9.64 8.90
N PHE A 87 5.49 -10.07 9.59
CA PHE A 87 5.42 -9.97 11.04
C PHE A 87 6.31 -11.05 11.68
N PRO A 88 6.86 -10.83 12.89
CA PRO A 88 7.72 -11.82 13.56
C PRO A 88 7.00 -13.15 13.83
N ASN A 89 5.69 -13.09 14.08
CA ASN A 89 4.91 -14.21 14.61
C ASN A 89 4.24 -15.05 13.51
N THR A 90 4.11 -14.53 12.29
CA THR A 90 3.39 -15.21 11.21
C THR A 90 4.13 -15.05 9.87
N PRO A 91 4.13 -16.09 9.03
CA PRO A 91 4.58 -15.96 7.65
C PRO A 91 3.50 -15.34 6.75
N TYR A 92 2.28 -15.12 7.25
CA TYR A 92 1.18 -14.58 6.44
C TYR A 92 1.01 -13.09 6.64
N VAL A 93 0.84 -12.37 5.54
CA VAL A 93 0.54 -10.94 5.54
C VAL A 93 -0.70 -10.71 4.68
N GLN A 94 -1.75 -10.18 5.32
CA GLN A 94 -2.98 -9.77 4.66
C GLN A 94 -2.96 -8.27 4.42
N PHE A 95 -3.08 -7.85 3.18
CA PHE A 95 -3.29 -6.46 2.79
C PHE A 95 -4.79 -6.20 2.67
N ARG A 96 -5.25 -5.06 3.18
CA ARG A 96 -6.61 -4.56 3.03
C ARG A 96 -6.55 -3.10 2.58
N ALA A 97 -7.05 -2.83 1.38
CA ALA A 97 -7.06 -1.51 0.76
C ALA A 97 -8.48 -0.96 0.69
N ASN A 98 -8.70 0.26 1.16
CA ASN A 98 -9.93 1.00 0.91
C ASN A 98 -9.72 1.90 -0.31
N VAL A 99 -10.52 1.67 -1.34
CA VAL A 99 -10.43 2.35 -2.63
C VAL A 99 -11.68 3.19 -2.84
N ARG A 100 -11.49 4.46 -3.16
CA ARG A 100 -12.53 5.39 -3.59
C ARG A 100 -12.67 5.35 -5.09
N ILE A 101 -13.92 5.40 -5.54
CA ILE A 101 -14.29 5.51 -6.95
C ILE A 101 -14.91 6.89 -7.16
N CYS A 102 -14.37 7.64 -8.12
CA CYS A 102 -14.80 9.00 -8.44
C CYS A 102 -15.37 9.05 -9.86
N LEU A 103 -16.26 10.00 -10.14
CA LEU A 103 -16.64 10.28 -11.52
C LEU A 103 -15.44 10.89 -12.26
N ARG A 104 -15.05 10.32 -13.41
CA ARG A 104 -13.87 10.68 -14.21
C ARG A 104 -12.52 10.43 -13.54
N LYS A 105 -11.96 11.40 -12.83
CA LYS A 105 -10.61 11.33 -12.23
C LYS A 105 -10.70 11.75 -10.77
N CYS A 106 -10.17 10.91 -9.89
CA CYS A 106 -10.03 11.26 -8.49
C CYS A 106 -8.96 12.34 -8.29
N LEU A 107 -9.09 13.13 -7.23
CA LEU A 107 -8.06 14.06 -6.82
C LEU A 107 -6.78 13.33 -6.41
N ILE A 108 -5.64 13.96 -6.67
CA ILE A 108 -4.34 13.42 -6.28
C ILE A 108 -4.09 13.81 -4.82
N PRO A 109 -3.72 12.85 -3.94
CA PRO A 109 -3.42 13.17 -2.55
C PRO A 109 -2.19 14.07 -2.47
N HIS A 110 -2.29 15.13 -1.67
CA HIS A 110 -1.16 16.01 -1.39
C HIS A 110 -0.32 15.43 -0.24
N CYS A 111 0.62 14.56 -0.57
CA CYS A 111 1.55 14.00 0.41
C CYS A 111 2.65 15.02 0.72
N LEU A 112 2.72 15.43 1.99
CA LEU A 112 3.80 16.29 2.47
C LEU A 112 5.08 15.45 2.52
N ASN A 113 5.91 15.57 1.50
CA ASN A 113 7.25 14.98 1.48
C ASN A 113 8.15 15.70 2.50
N GLY A 114 8.07 15.33 3.78
CA GLY A 114 9.08 15.57 4.81
C GLY A 114 9.46 17.01 5.19
N GLN A 115 9.11 18.04 4.42
CA GLN A 115 9.37 19.44 4.74
C GLN A 115 8.32 20.35 4.11
N GLY A 116 7.76 21.26 4.92
CA GLY A 116 7.14 22.49 4.43
C GLY A 116 5.63 22.58 4.58
N ARG A 117 5.23 23.26 5.66
CA ARG A 117 4.08 24.17 5.81
C ARG A 117 2.73 23.70 5.22
N SER A 118 1.86 23.30 6.14
CA SER A 118 0.41 23.23 5.96
C SER A 118 -0.11 24.49 5.24
N ARG A 119 -0.45 24.34 3.97
CA ARG A 119 -1.38 25.24 3.27
C ARG A 119 -2.76 24.65 3.52
N ARG A 120 -3.63 25.46 4.13
CA ARG A 120 -4.98 25.13 4.57
C ARG A 120 -5.70 24.22 3.57
N GLU A 121 -6.33 23.19 4.13
CA GLU A 121 -7.22 22.25 3.46
C GLU A 121 -8.20 23.02 2.57
N LEU A 122 -8.09 22.81 1.25
CA LEU A 122 -9.30 22.85 0.44
C LEU A 122 -10.02 21.55 0.82
N ASN A 123 -11.05 21.68 1.66
CA ASN A 123 -12.13 20.71 1.76
C ASN A 123 -12.79 20.62 0.38
N GLY A 124 -12.11 19.98 -0.56
CA GLY A 124 -12.78 19.31 -1.65
C GLY A 124 -13.38 18.09 -1.01
N GLU A 125 -14.65 18.15 -0.65
CA GLU A 125 -15.46 16.95 -0.57
C GLU A 125 -15.32 16.28 -1.94
N ASP A 126 -14.38 15.34 -2.04
CA ASP A 126 -14.25 14.47 -3.20
C ASP A 126 -15.63 13.85 -3.37
N GLU A 127 -16.30 14.15 -4.49
CA GLU A 127 -17.57 13.56 -4.88
C GLU A 127 -17.32 12.10 -5.29
N HIS A 128 -16.82 11.31 -4.32
CA HIS A 128 -16.60 9.89 -4.46
C HIS A 128 -17.95 9.21 -4.35
N LEU A 129 -18.25 8.39 -5.34
CA LEU A 129 -19.54 7.74 -5.47
C LEU A 129 -19.62 6.50 -4.59
N TYR A 130 -18.49 5.80 -4.47
CA TYR A 130 -18.40 4.51 -3.80
C TYR A 130 -17.04 4.34 -3.10
N GLU A 131 -17.05 3.65 -1.97
CA GLU A 131 -15.87 3.08 -1.33
C GLU A 131 -15.94 1.56 -1.37
N ILE A 132 -14.84 0.91 -1.77
CA ILE A 132 -14.72 -0.54 -1.80
C ILE A 132 -13.51 -0.99 -0.99
N SER A 133 -13.63 -2.11 -0.30
CA SER A 133 -12.51 -2.76 0.39
C SER A 133 -12.00 -3.93 -0.43
N LEU A 134 -10.73 -3.89 -0.82
CA LEU A 134 -10.03 -4.95 -1.54
C LEU A 134 -9.06 -5.65 -0.59
N GLY A 135 -8.87 -6.96 -0.74
CA GLY A 135 -7.95 -7.72 0.09
C GLY A 135 -7.10 -8.70 -0.71
N VAL A 136 -5.86 -8.89 -0.29
CA VAL A 136 -4.96 -9.94 -0.80
C VAL A 136 -4.14 -10.52 0.34
N ILE A 137 -3.85 -11.83 0.30
CA ILE A 137 -3.05 -12.52 1.30
C ILE A 137 -1.79 -13.04 0.63
N MET A 138 -0.64 -12.83 1.28
CA MET A 138 0.65 -13.32 0.83
C MET A 138 1.33 -14.16 1.92
N LYS A 139 2.14 -15.13 1.51
CA LYS A 139 2.96 -15.95 2.41
C LYS A 139 4.43 -15.59 2.22
N ILE A 140 5.13 -15.24 3.27
CA ILE A 140 6.51 -14.79 3.21
C ILE A 140 7.38 -15.85 3.88
N ASP A 141 8.42 -16.26 3.17
CA ASP A 141 9.40 -17.24 3.65
C ASP A 141 10.24 -16.64 4.79
N ASP A 142 10.71 -17.48 5.70
CA ASP A 142 11.62 -17.08 6.77
C ASP A 142 13.04 -16.85 6.25
N LYS A 143 13.38 -17.44 5.10
CA LYS A 143 14.70 -17.33 4.50
C LYS A 143 14.90 -15.96 3.86
N PHE A 144 15.69 -15.11 4.50
CA PHE A 144 16.24 -13.92 3.87
C PHE A 144 17.48 -14.30 3.04
N THR A 145 17.47 -14.02 1.75
CA THR A 145 18.60 -14.31 0.84
C THR A 145 19.40 -13.06 0.44
N GLY A 146 19.06 -11.89 0.98
CA GLY A 146 19.76 -10.63 0.71
C GLY A 146 20.97 -10.41 1.63
N ASN A 147 21.64 -9.26 1.48
CA ASN A 147 22.75 -8.87 2.37
C ASN A 147 22.22 -8.52 3.78
N ASN A 148 22.95 -8.89 4.83
CA ASN A 148 22.62 -8.60 6.24
C ASN A 148 22.33 -7.12 6.50
N ASP A 149 22.98 -6.20 5.77
CA ASP A 149 22.73 -4.76 5.90
C ASP A 149 21.32 -4.36 5.41
N GLU A 150 20.84 -5.02 4.34
CA GLU A 150 19.49 -4.78 3.82
C GLU A 150 18.42 -5.34 4.76
N LEU A 151 18.70 -6.49 5.40
CA LEU A 151 17.82 -7.03 6.45
C LEU A 151 17.68 -6.06 7.61
N ARG A 152 18.81 -5.55 8.13
CA ARG A 152 18.81 -4.56 9.23
C ARG A 152 18.05 -3.29 8.86
N LYS A 153 18.20 -2.84 7.61
CA LYS A 153 17.45 -1.68 7.09
C LYS A 153 15.95 -1.96 7.07
N LEU A 154 15.55 -3.11 6.54
CA LEU A 154 14.14 -3.52 6.49
C LEU A 154 13.53 -3.60 7.90
N GLU A 155 14.22 -4.24 8.85
CA GLU A 155 13.78 -4.36 10.24
C GLU A 155 13.66 -2.99 10.93
N SER A 156 14.61 -2.09 10.68
CA SER A 156 14.57 -0.70 11.18
C SER A 156 13.32 0.03 10.70
N HIS A 157 13.01 -0.06 9.41
CA HIS A 157 11.83 0.59 8.84
C HIS A 157 10.52 -0.04 9.33
N VAL A 158 10.46 -1.36 9.47
CA VAL A 158 9.28 -2.01 10.07
C VAL A 158 9.07 -1.54 11.52
N LYS A 159 10.15 -1.33 12.29
CA LYS A 159 10.06 -0.77 13.64
C LYS A 159 9.61 0.69 13.64
N GLU A 160 10.12 1.50 12.72
CA GLU A 160 9.71 2.91 12.56
C GLU A 160 8.24 3.03 12.19
N LEU A 161 7.77 2.20 11.26
CA LEU A 161 6.38 2.10 10.85
C LEU A 161 5.45 1.88 12.06
N LYS A 162 5.76 0.90 12.91
CA LYS A 162 5.01 0.63 14.15
C LYS A 162 4.91 1.86 15.06
N ASN A 163 6.02 2.59 15.21
CA ASN A 163 6.04 3.80 16.02
C ASN A 163 5.18 4.91 15.42
N LYS A 164 5.27 5.14 14.10
CA LYS A 164 4.43 6.12 13.38
C LYS A 164 2.94 5.77 13.50
N ASN A 165 2.61 4.50 13.38
CA ASN A 165 1.22 4.04 13.49
C ASN A 165 0.64 4.19 14.89
N ARG A 166 1.46 4.05 15.95
CA ARG A 166 1.02 4.41 17.31
C ARG A 166 0.57 5.88 17.37
N ILE A 167 1.37 6.79 16.81
CA ILE A 167 1.06 8.23 16.79
C ILE A 167 -0.19 8.53 15.94
N LEU A 168 -0.39 7.80 14.83
CA LEU A 168 -1.58 7.96 14.00
C LEU A 168 -2.86 7.50 14.67
N ARG A 169 -2.80 6.47 15.54
CA ARG A 169 -3.95 5.98 16.32
C ARG A 169 -4.38 6.94 17.44
N ASP A 170 -3.47 7.80 17.90
CA ASP A 170 -3.70 8.78 18.97
C ASP A 170 -4.30 10.12 18.45
N LYS A 171 -4.60 10.23 17.15
CA LYS A 171 -5.17 11.42 16.50
C LYS A 171 -6.57 11.15 15.96
#